data_AF-A0A1W5T0C2-F1
#
_entry.id   AF-A0A1W5T0C2-F1
#
_cell.length_a   1.000
_cell.length_b   1.000
_cell.length_c   1.000
_cell.angle_alpha   90.00
_cell.angle_beta   90.00
_cell.angle_gamma   90.00
#
_symmetry.space_group_name_H-M   'P 1'
#
loop_
_entity.id
_entity.type
_entity.pdbx_description
1 polymer ?
#
loop_
_entity_poly.entity_id
_entity_poly.type
_entity_poly.pdbx_seq_one_letter_code
_entity_poly.pdbx_strand_id
1 'polypeptide(L)'
;MNTRLRTEYNILKTPGSPDRGKGWTHSEATVEKIRIAANKRKKSPEVLAKMSTDQSSGIIVEVTDVKTQTSTTYHAIKAAARALSIDKRYIEHYVYLNQDKPVLGKYTFKIISCDGENLNPFNNSFIKSQKISKSIEVTNVETKEVTLYPSIGRAGFDKGQFQ
;
A
#
# COMPACT_ATOMS: atom_id res chain seq x y z
N MET A 1 11.52 55.95 41.36
CA MET A 1 11.80 56.19 39.92
C MET A 1 12.13 54.84 39.29
N ASN A 2 11.30 54.36 38.36
CA ASN A 2 11.44 53.05 37.72
C ASN A 2 12.33 53.17 36.47
N THR A 3 13.55 52.64 36.51
CA THR A 3 14.41 52.53 35.33
C THR A 3 14.27 51.15 34.70
N ARG A 4 13.56 51.11 33.56
CA ARG A 4 13.37 49.96 32.68
C ARG A 4 14.70 49.28 32.33
N LEU A 5 14.80 47.97 32.58
CA LEU A 5 15.79 47.10 31.95
C LEU A 5 15.49 47.05 30.44
N ARG A 6 16.31 47.69 29.60
CA ARG A 6 16.35 47.37 28.18
C ARG A 6 17.16 46.09 28.04
N THR A 7 16.49 44.94 27.99
CA THR A 7 17.07 43.77 27.33
C THR A 7 17.08 44.09 25.83
N GLU A 8 18.19 44.63 25.33
CA GLU A 8 18.46 44.61 23.90
C GLU A 8 18.60 43.15 23.50
N TYR A 9 17.47 42.49 23.22
CA TYR A 9 17.50 41.22 22.52
C TYR A 9 18.21 41.45 21.19
N ASN A 10 19.08 40.51 20.86
CA ASN A 10 19.94 40.51 19.69
C ASN A 10 19.10 40.22 18.42
N ILE A 11 18.14 41.10 18.12
CA ILE A 11 17.33 41.05 16.89
C ILE A 11 18.17 41.73 15.79
N LEU A 12 18.41 41.00 14.70
CA LEU A 12 19.32 41.41 13.62
C LEU A 12 19.05 42.84 13.13
N LYS A 13 20.13 43.64 13.11
CA LYS A 13 20.11 45.09 12.81
C LYS A 13 20.20 45.43 11.31
N THR A 14 20.53 44.48 10.43
CA THR A 14 20.69 44.74 8.99
C THR A 14 20.18 43.62 8.09
N PRO A 15 19.52 43.97 6.97
CA PRO A 15 18.77 43.07 6.11
C PRO A 15 19.68 42.39 5.07
N GLY A 16 19.34 41.15 4.71
CA GLY A 16 20.11 40.31 3.79
C GLY A 16 19.69 38.85 3.85
N SER A 17 19.11 38.43 4.97
CA SER A 17 18.25 37.26 5.02
C SER A 17 16.84 37.73 4.67
N PRO A 18 16.25 37.22 3.58
CA PRO A 18 14.88 37.52 3.30
C PRO A 18 14.00 36.97 4.41
N ASP A 19 12.97 37.74 4.75
CA ASP A 19 11.98 37.40 5.75
C ASP A 19 11.48 35.96 5.52
N ARG A 20 11.22 35.20 6.59
CA ARG A 20 11.00 33.73 6.59
C ARG A 20 9.85 33.23 5.68
N GLY A 21 9.17 34.13 4.97
CA GLY A 21 8.09 33.83 4.05
C GLY A 21 8.42 33.86 2.55
N LYS A 22 9.52 34.47 2.05
CA LYS A 22 9.63 34.70 0.57
C LYS A 22 10.99 34.69 -0.15
N GLY A 23 12.17 34.64 0.48
CA GLY A 23 13.39 34.94 -0.32
C GLY A 23 14.53 33.94 -0.37
N TRP A 24 14.35 32.71 0.08
CA TRP A 24 15.27 31.64 -0.34
C TRP A 24 14.68 30.89 -1.53
N THR A 25 14.72 31.55 -2.68
CA THR A 25 14.45 30.90 -3.97
C THR A 25 15.80 30.65 -4.64
N HIS A 26 16.00 29.43 -5.13
CA HIS A 26 17.16 29.13 -5.95
C HIS A 26 17.07 29.94 -7.26
N SER A 27 18.20 30.43 -7.76
CA SER A 27 18.24 31.02 -9.10
C SER A 27 17.76 30.00 -10.14
N GLU A 28 17.16 30.48 -11.23
CA GLU A 28 16.58 29.63 -12.28
C GLU A 28 17.61 28.61 -12.83
N ALA A 29 18.84 29.06 -13.07
CA ALA A 29 19.95 28.20 -13.47
C ALA A 29 20.28 27.11 -12.43
N THR A 30 20.12 27.40 -11.14
CA THR A 30 20.33 26.42 -10.06
C THR A 30 19.17 25.43 -10.01
N VAL A 31 17.92 25.90 -10.14
CA VAL A 31 16.74 25.04 -10.23
C VAL A 31 16.86 24.07 -11.41
N GLU A 32 17.34 24.56 -12.55
CA GLU A 32 17.51 23.74 -13.75
C GLU A 32 18.60 22.68 -13.59
N LYS A 33 19.74 23.02 -12.97
CA LYS A 33 20.78 22.03 -12.59
C LYS A 33 20.24 20.95 -11.66
N ILE A 34 19.46 21.34 -10.65
CA ILE A 34 18.79 20.39 -9.74
C ILE A 34 17.84 19.48 -10.53
N ARG A 35 17.03 20.04 -11.43
CA ARG A 35 16.09 19.30 -12.27
C ARG A 35 16.80 18.29 -13.17
N ILE A 36 17.90 18.69 -13.81
CA ILE A 36 18.72 17.82 -14.67
C ILE A 36 19.33 16.69 -13.83
N ALA A 37 19.92 16.99 -12.68
CA ALA A 37 20.49 15.98 -11.78
C ALA A 37 19.44 14.99 -11.28
N ALA A 38 18.26 15.47 -10.89
CA ALA A 38 17.14 14.63 -10.46
C ALA A 38 16.65 13.71 -11.60
N ASN A 39 16.55 14.22 -12.82
CA ASN A 39 16.16 13.43 -13.99
C ASN A 39 17.21 12.39 -14.38
N LYS A 40 18.50 12.72 -14.28
CA LYS A 40 19.59 11.77 -14.49
C LYS A 40 19.52 10.61 -13.50
N ARG A 41 19.27 10.90 -12.22
CA ARG A 41 19.09 9.89 -11.18
C ARG A 41 17.92 8.95 -11.48
N LYS A 42 16.78 9.49 -11.94
CA LYS A 42 15.58 8.71 -12.29
C LYS A 42 15.75 7.82 -13.54
N LYS A 43 16.67 8.16 -14.44
CA LYS A 43 16.89 7.43 -15.70
C LYS A 43 18.06 6.46 -15.65
N SER A 44 18.93 6.55 -14.64
CA SER A 44 20.06 5.63 -14.48
C SER A 44 19.57 4.22 -14.11
N PRO A 45 19.82 3.20 -14.94
CA PRO A 45 19.37 1.83 -14.68
C PRO A 45 20.02 1.25 -13.42
N GLU A 46 21.28 1.58 -13.15
CA GLU A 46 22.00 1.12 -11.96
C GLU A 46 21.39 1.68 -10.67
N VAL A 47 21.04 2.98 -10.65
CA VAL A 47 20.41 3.61 -9.49
C VAL A 47 19.00 3.06 -9.27
N LEU A 48 18.24 2.82 -10.35
CA LEU A 48 16.91 2.21 -10.26
C LEU A 48 16.97 0.78 -9.71
N ALA A 49 17.96 -0.02 -10.11
CA ALA A 49 18.16 -1.37 -9.59
C ALA A 49 18.46 -1.34 -8.08
N LYS A 50 19.42 -0.51 -7.65
CA LYS A 50 19.74 -0.32 -6.22
C LYS A 50 18.55 0.18 -5.40
N MET A 51 17.81 1.17 -5.92
CA MET A 51 16.61 1.67 -5.26
C MET A 51 15.50 0.62 -5.20
N SER A 52 15.46 -0.33 -6.14
CA SER A 52 14.50 -1.44 -6.13
C SER A 52 14.86 -2.48 -5.08
N THR A 53 16.13 -2.85 -4.96
CA THR A 53 16.61 -3.81 -3.94
C THR A 53 16.50 -3.26 -2.52
N ASP A 54 16.68 -1.95 -2.35
CA ASP A 54 16.63 -1.28 -1.04
C ASP A 54 15.20 -1.00 -0.56
N GLN A 55 14.16 -1.38 -1.32
CA GLN A 55 12.79 -1.25 -0.84
C GLN A 55 12.51 -2.31 0.25
N SER A 56 12.63 -1.91 1.51
CA SER A 56 12.42 -2.74 2.71
C SER A 56 11.00 -3.30 2.89
N SER A 57 10.06 -2.99 1.98
CA SER A 57 8.67 -3.47 1.99
C SER A 57 8.35 -4.34 0.77
N GLY A 58 9.38 -4.91 0.14
CA GLY A 58 9.28 -5.73 -1.06
C GLY A 58 8.47 -7.01 -0.81
N ILE A 59 7.15 -6.93 -1.03
CA ILE A 59 6.27 -8.08 -1.11
C ILE A 59 6.71 -8.91 -2.33
N ILE A 60 7.48 -9.98 -2.08
CA ILE A 60 7.87 -10.92 -3.13
C ILE A 60 6.62 -11.70 -3.54
N VAL A 61 6.48 -11.97 -4.84
CA VAL A 61 5.35 -12.71 -5.38
C VAL A 61 5.88 -13.87 -6.19
N GLU A 62 5.44 -15.06 -5.81
CA GLU A 62 5.56 -16.26 -6.61
C GLU A 62 4.36 -16.35 -7.56
N VAL A 63 4.66 -16.51 -8.84
CA VAL A 63 3.70 -16.70 -9.92
C VAL A 63 3.83 -18.13 -10.41
N THR A 64 2.75 -18.89 -10.36
CA THR A 64 2.70 -20.25 -10.90
C THR A 64 1.79 -20.25 -12.12
N ASP A 65 2.34 -20.68 -13.26
CA ASP A 65 1.55 -20.94 -14.46
C ASP A 65 0.92 -22.34 -14.37
N VAL A 66 -0.41 -22.41 -14.42
CA VAL A 66 -1.19 -23.64 -14.29
C VAL A 66 -0.96 -24.59 -15.47
N LYS A 67 -0.59 -24.08 -16.65
CA LYS A 67 -0.38 -24.94 -17.85
C LYS A 67 0.98 -25.61 -17.86
N THR A 68 2.01 -24.88 -17.46
CA THR A 68 3.41 -25.34 -17.52
C THR A 68 3.95 -25.77 -16.16
N GLN A 69 3.16 -25.60 -15.09
CA GLN A 69 3.53 -25.85 -13.69
C GLN A 69 4.82 -25.15 -13.27
N THR A 70 5.23 -24.11 -13.98
CA THR A 70 6.48 -23.39 -13.74
C THR A 70 6.22 -22.26 -12.75
N SER A 71 6.99 -22.21 -11.67
CA SER A 71 6.95 -21.12 -10.70
C SER A 71 8.08 -20.11 -10.96
N THR A 72 7.74 -18.83 -10.91
CA THR A 72 8.68 -17.72 -11.09
C THR A 72 8.49 -16.70 -9.98
N THR A 73 9.60 -16.18 -9.45
CA THR A 73 9.57 -15.25 -8.32
C THR A 73 9.88 -13.84 -8.79
N TYR A 74 9.12 -12.88 -8.29
CA TYR A 74 9.27 -11.46 -8.60
C TYR A 74 9.36 -10.66 -7.30
N HIS A 75 10.20 -9.62 -7.32
CA HIS A 75 10.43 -8.74 -6.17
C HIS A 75 9.16 -7.95 -5.73
N ALA A 76 8.15 -7.83 -6.59
CA ALA A 76 6.94 -7.06 -6.31
C ALA A 76 5.75 -7.53 -7.17
N ILE A 77 4.53 -7.34 -6.66
CA ILE A 77 3.28 -7.50 -7.44
C ILE A 77 3.34 -6.73 -8.76
N LYS A 78 3.85 -5.49 -8.71
CA LYS A 78 3.95 -4.63 -9.90
C LYS A 78 4.97 -5.14 -10.91
N ALA A 79 6.02 -5.83 -10.45
CA ALA A 79 7.00 -6.45 -11.34
C ALA A 79 6.40 -7.68 -12.05
N ALA A 80 5.69 -8.53 -11.31
CA ALA A 80 4.95 -9.66 -11.88
C ALA A 80 3.89 -9.18 -12.90
N ALA A 81 3.08 -8.18 -12.54
CA ALA A 81 2.08 -7.58 -13.42
C ALA A 81 2.68 -7.10 -14.75
N ARG A 82 3.86 -6.45 -14.70
CA ARG A 82 4.59 -6.00 -15.90
C ARG A 82 5.09 -7.17 -16.73
N ALA A 83 5.66 -8.20 -16.10
CA ALA A 83 6.19 -9.37 -16.80
C ALA A 83 5.08 -10.14 -17.53
N LEU A 84 3.91 -10.26 -16.90
CA LEU A 84 2.75 -10.97 -17.45
C LEU A 84 1.86 -10.08 -18.34
N SER A 85 2.13 -8.78 -18.41
CA SER A 85 1.26 -7.78 -19.07
C SER A 85 -0.20 -7.80 -18.57
N ILE A 86 -0.38 -7.99 -17.26
CA ILE A 86 -1.69 -8.01 -16.59
C ILE A 86 -1.80 -6.79 -15.67
N ASP A 87 -3.01 -6.23 -15.51
CA ASP A 87 -3.22 -5.17 -14.52
C ASP A 87 -2.94 -5.70 -13.10
N LYS A 88 -2.16 -4.93 -12.35
CA LYS A 88 -1.83 -5.17 -10.93
C LYS A 88 -3.07 -5.50 -10.10
N ARG A 89 -4.21 -4.89 -10.39
CA ARG A 89 -5.49 -5.09 -9.67
C ARG A 89 -5.94 -6.55 -9.69
N TYR A 90 -5.70 -7.29 -10.78
CA TYR A 90 -6.07 -8.71 -10.83
C TYR A 90 -5.27 -9.54 -9.85
N ILE A 91 -3.96 -9.26 -9.74
CA ILE A 91 -3.08 -9.95 -8.80
C ILE A 91 -3.45 -9.57 -7.36
N GLU A 92 -3.69 -8.28 -7.11
CA GLU A 92 -4.14 -7.79 -5.79
C GLU A 92 -5.47 -8.42 -5.38
N HIS A 93 -6.48 -8.41 -6.26
CA HIS A 93 -7.77 -9.02 -5.97
C HIS A 93 -7.67 -10.52 -5.74
N TYR A 94 -6.90 -11.23 -6.55
CA TYR A 94 -6.69 -12.66 -6.36
C TYR A 94 -6.15 -12.97 -4.97
N VAL A 95 -5.11 -12.24 -4.56
CA VAL A 95 -4.47 -12.46 -3.26
C VAL A 95 -5.34 -11.95 -2.11
N TYR A 96 -5.89 -10.74 -2.18
CA TYR A 96 -6.67 -10.17 -1.08
C TYR A 96 -8.02 -10.82 -0.87
N LEU A 97 -8.63 -11.39 -1.91
CA LEU A 97 -9.90 -12.08 -1.83
C LEU A 97 -9.75 -13.60 -1.65
N ASN A 98 -8.51 -14.12 -1.55
CA ASN A 98 -8.22 -15.56 -1.46
C ASN A 98 -8.99 -16.37 -2.51
N GLN A 99 -8.88 -15.98 -3.79
CA GLN A 99 -9.60 -16.67 -4.84
C GLN A 99 -8.98 -18.03 -5.16
N ASP A 100 -9.81 -19.07 -5.27
CA ASP A 100 -9.36 -20.40 -5.73
C ASP A 100 -9.20 -20.47 -7.25
N LYS A 101 -9.87 -19.56 -7.96
CA LYS A 101 -9.89 -19.56 -9.43
C LYS A 101 -8.66 -18.84 -9.99
N PRO A 102 -7.88 -19.47 -10.87
CA PRO A 102 -6.69 -18.84 -11.44
C PRO A 102 -7.06 -17.59 -12.25
N VAL A 103 -6.23 -16.56 -12.13
CA VAL A 103 -6.39 -15.32 -12.89
C VAL A 103 -6.21 -15.62 -14.37
N LEU A 104 -7.18 -15.15 -15.17
CA LEU A 104 -7.28 -15.44 -16.60
C LEU A 104 -7.29 -16.94 -16.95
N GLY A 105 -7.60 -17.81 -15.98
CA GLY A 105 -7.53 -19.26 -16.17
C GLY A 105 -6.11 -19.82 -16.31
N LYS A 106 -5.08 -19.04 -16.02
CA LYS A 106 -3.67 -19.40 -16.31
C LYS A 106 -2.71 -19.23 -15.14
N TYR A 107 -2.86 -18.17 -14.35
CA TYR A 107 -1.87 -17.83 -13.33
C TYR A 107 -2.45 -17.88 -11.92
N THR A 108 -1.70 -18.45 -10.99
CA THR A 108 -1.95 -18.35 -9.55
C THR A 108 -0.82 -17.56 -8.90
N PHE A 109 -1.15 -16.85 -7.81
CA PHE A 109 -0.22 -15.95 -7.15
C PHE A 109 -0.11 -16.27 -5.67
N LYS A 110 1.11 -16.29 -5.16
CA LYS A 110 1.40 -16.45 -3.73
C LYS A 110 2.35 -15.35 -3.29
N ILE A 111 2.00 -14.66 -2.21
CA ILE A 111 2.88 -13.67 -1.60
C ILE A 111 3.90 -14.38 -0.70
N ILE A 112 5.16 -14.03 -0.86
CA ILE A 112 6.28 -14.42 0.01
C ILE A 112 6.77 -13.13 0.68
N SER A 113 6.69 -13.05 2.00
CA SER A 113 7.20 -11.92 2.78
C SER A 113 8.74 -11.93 2.81
N CYS A 114 9.34 -10.73 2.81
CA CYS A 114 10.80 -10.55 2.77
C CYS A 114 11.52 -10.85 4.11
N ASP A 115 10.78 -11.00 5.22
CA ASP A 115 11.35 -11.09 6.56
C ASP A 115 11.41 -12.52 7.11
N GLY A 116 11.31 -13.55 6.25
CA GLY A 116 11.48 -14.96 6.64
C GLY A 116 10.31 -15.57 7.42
N GLU A 117 9.41 -14.76 7.95
CA GLU A 117 8.12 -15.23 8.46
C GLU A 117 7.10 -15.19 7.31
N ASN A 118 6.28 -16.25 7.16
CA ASN A 118 5.06 -16.22 6.36
C ASN A 118 4.06 -15.27 7.05
N LEU A 119 4.36 -13.97 7.05
CA LEU A 119 3.42 -12.95 7.44
C LEU A 119 2.35 -12.93 6.36
N ASN A 120 1.28 -13.67 6.63
CA ASN A 120 -0.02 -13.41 6.05
C ASN A 120 -0.20 -11.89 5.99
N PRO A 121 -0.13 -11.25 4.81
CA PRO A 121 -0.26 -9.79 4.69
C PRO A 121 -1.62 -9.29 5.23
N PHE A 122 -2.53 -10.23 5.48
CA PHE A 122 -3.87 -10.08 6.03
C PHE A 122 -3.96 -9.46 7.43
N ASN A 123 -2.85 -9.27 8.16
CA ASN A 123 -2.86 -8.55 9.47
C ASN A 123 -2.40 -7.10 9.41
N ASN A 124 -2.04 -6.56 8.23
CA ASN A 124 -1.74 -5.14 8.12
C ASN A 124 -3.07 -4.35 8.10
N SER A 125 -3.28 -3.47 9.07
CA SER A 125 -4.53 -2.70 9.26
C SER A 125 -4.91 -1.79 8.09
N PHE A 126 -4.03 -1.65 7.10
CA PHE A 126 -4.24 -0.92 5.84
C PHE A 126 -4.85 -1.77 4.70
N ILE A 127 -4.83 -3.10 4.80
CA ILE A 127 -5.50 -3.99 3.84
C ILE A 127 -6.92 -4.20 4.35
N LYS A 128 -7.81 -3.26 4.02
CA LYS A 128 -9.26 -3.44 4.18
C LYS A 128 -9.68 -4.65 3.36
N SER A 129 -9.69 -5.83 3.99
CA SER A 129 -10.52 -6.94 3.55
C SER A 129 -11.93 -6.37 3.42
N GLN A 130 -12.47 -6.32 2.20
CA GLN A 130 -13.90 -6.05 2.06
C GLN A 130 -14.63 -7.24 2.65
N LYS A 131 -15.07 -7.05 3.90
CA LYS A 131 -15.83 -7.99 4.70
C LYS A 131 -17.25 -8.09 4.14
N ILE A 132 -17.38 -8.76 3.00
CA ILE A 132 -18.66 -9.26 2.48
C ILE A 132 -18.39 -10.75 2.32
N SER A 133 -18.60 -11.62 3.30
CA SER A 133 -19.43 -11.55 4.48
C SER A 133 -19.02 -12.74 5.36
N LYS A 134 -18.71 -12.51 6.64
CA LYS A 134 -18.55 -13.66 7.55
C LYS A 134 -19.94 -14.24 7.75
N SER A 135 -20.12 -15.52 7.44
CA SER A 135 -21.35 -16.23 7.75
C SER A 135 -21.60 -16.16 9.25
N ILE A 136 -22.84 -15.89 9.63
CA ILE A 136 -23.25 -15.79 11.03
C ILE A 136 -24.17 -16.98 11.34
N GLU A 137 -23.92 -17.60 12.49
CA GLU A 137 -24.81 -18.59 13.05
C GLU A 137 -25.85 -17.87 13.90
N VAL A 138 -27.12 -18.09 13.58
CA VAL A 138 -28.25 -17.55 14.33
C VAL A 138 -28.95 -18.72 15.00
N THR A 139 -28.88 -18.75 16.32
CA THR A 139 -29.57 -19.74 17.15
C THR A 139 -30.92 -19.19 17.58
N ASN A 140 -32.00 -19.93 17.29
CA ASN A 140 -33.32 -19.63 17.84
C ASN A 140 -33.32 -19.94 19.35
N VAL A 141 -33.65 -18.95 20.18
CA VAL A 141 -33.64 -19.09 21.65
C VAL A 141 -34.69 -20.10 22.14
N GLU A 142 -35.81 -20.24 21.42
CA GLU A 142 -36.93 -21.11 21.83
C GLU A 142 -36.75 -22.55 21.34
N THR A 143 -36.44 -22.74 20.05
CA THR A 143 -36.31 -24.08 19.43
C THR A 143 -34.90 -24.65 19.52
N LYS A 144 -33.91 -23.84 19.94
CA LYS A 144 -32.47 -24.17 19.96
C LYS A 144 -31.89 -24.55 18.59
N GLU A 145 -32.62 -24.30 17.50
CA GLU A 145 -32.16 -24.57 16.14
C GLU A 145 -31.13 -23.53 15.69
N VAL A 146 -30.06 -23.99 15.05
CA VAL A 146 -28.98 -23.15 14.53
C VAL A 146 -29.10 -23.04 13.01
N THR A 147 -29.16 -21.81 12.50
CA THR A 147 -29.25 -21.53 11.06
C THR A 147 -28.09 -20.64 10.62
N LEU A 148 -27.41 -21.02 9.54
CA LEU A 148 -26.26 -20.31 9.01
C LEU A 148 -26.70 -19.31 7.93
N TYR A 149 -26.42 -18.03 8.12
CA TYR A 149 -26.71 -17.00 7.12
C TYR A 149 -25.43 -16.43 6.51
N PRO A 150 -25.46 -16.08 5.21
CA PRO A 150 -24.32 -15.47 4.56
C PRO A 150 -23.99 -14.07 5.11
N SER A 151 -24.97 -13.34 5.68
CA SER A 151 -24.75 -12.01 6.27
C SER A 151 -25.82 -11.61 7.30
N ILE A 152 -25.53 -10.60 8.14
CA ILE A 152 -26.48 -10.00 9.10
C ILE A 152 -27.73 -9.45 8.41
N GLY A 153 -27.56 -8.78 7.26
CA GLY A 153 -28.70 -8.22 6.52
C GLY A 153 -29.64 -9.30 6.00
N ARG A 154 -29.11 -10.43 5.52
CA ARG A 154 -29.95 -11.55 5.06
C ARG A 154 -30.71 -12.21 6.20
N ALA A 155 -30.06 -12.39 7.35
CA ALA A 155 -30.73 -12.89 8.55
C ALA A 155 -31.85 -11.95 9.00
N GLY A 156 -31.60 -10.63 9.00
CA GLY A 156 -32.61 -9.64 9.37
C GLY A 156 -33.80 -9.59 8.40
N PHE A 157 -33.56 -9.72 7.09
CA PHE A 157 -34.61 -9.78 6.08
C PHE A 157 -35.48 -11.03 6.24
N ASP A 158 -34.88 -12.22 6.35
CA ASP A 158 -35.63 -13.48 6.51
C ASP A 158 -36.40 -13.54 7.84
N LYS A 159 -35.97 -12.77 8.86
CA LYS A 159 -36.65 -12.62 10.15
C LYS A 159 -37.58 -11.40 10.23
N GLY A 160 -37.77 -10.66 9.14
CA GLY A 160 -38.69 -9.53 9.07
C GLY A 160 -38.30 -8.29 9.89
N GLN A 161 -37.01 -8.15 10.25
CA GLN A 161 -36.48 -7.05 11.06
C GLN A 161 -36.18 -5.77 10.24
N PHE A 162 -36.09 -5.89 8.91
CA PHE A 162 -35.85 -4.77 8.00
C PHE A 162 -36.88 -4.83 6.86
N GLN A 163 -37.68 -3.76 6.73
CA GLN A 163 -38.53 -3.48 5.56
C GLN A 163 -37.78 -2.60 4.56
#